data_AF-A0A1E1K7M4-F1
#
_entry.id   AF-A0A1E1K7M4-F1
#
_cell.length_a   1.000
_cell.length_b   1.000
_cell.length_c   1.000
_cell.angle_alpha   90.00
_cell.angle_beta   90.00
_cell.angle_gamma   90.00
#
_symmetry.space_group_name_H-M   'P 1'
#
loop_
_entity.id
_entity.type
_entity.pdbx_description
1 polymer ?
#
loop_
_entity_poly.entity_id
_entity_poly.type
_entity_poly.pdbx_seq_one_letter_code
_entity_poly.pdbx_strand_id
1 'polypeptide(L)'
;MLRVPVMKFCEPTGTIVAPPHQNAKARFDLTGKNAIKDYSSTSKVALLDIDEVEGNQAIAILVEEFQDRTGSIIFRVLDVTYAEQITSVTTKISEIFGDVDILATFAGIVNSSRLVDYTPENFRKVLDINTKGTFLTAQVVVKDMIAHGRGGSIILIASMAGHIVNYPQTHVAYGTCKAAVLHMRRCMAVELAVHRIRVNSISPGYMDNRLNSSPDLQDVLPIWWERTPMGRIGLREEFGPVLLLYLLAKAAIP
;
A
#
# COMPACT_ATOMS: atom_id res chain seq x y z
N MET A 1 -2.25 -12.15 -5.85
CA MET A 1 -2.46 -11.68 -4.47
C MET A 1 -1.65 -10.40 -4.20
N LEU A 2 -2.35 -9.27 -4.10
CA LEU A 2 -2.05 -8.05 -3.32
C LEU A 2 -3.04 -6.95 -3.76
N ARG A 3 -4.28 -7.06 -3.26
CA ARG A 3 -5.24 -5.95 -3.19
C ARG A 3 -5.49 -5.59 -1.72
N VAL A 4 -4.41 -5.51 -0.95
CA VAL A 4 -4.51 -5.46 0.50
C VAL A 4 -4.10 -4.11 1.04
N PRO A 5 -4.98 -3.20 1.45
CA PRO A 5 -4.54 -2.17 2.37
C PRO A 5 -3.96 -2.83 3.63
N VAL A 6 -2.70 -2.53 3.90
CA VAL A 6 -1.99 -3.03 5.09
C VAL A 6 -2.00 -1.91 6.11
N MET A 7 -2.60 -2.16 7.27
CA MET A 7 -2.50 -1.28 8.42
C MET A 7 -1.59 -1.91 9.46
N LYS A 8 -0.61 -1.16 9.97
CA LYS A 8 0.30 -1.61 11.03
C LYS A 8 0.20 -0.70 12.25
N PHE A 9 0.15 -1.32 13.44
CA PHE A 9 -0.06 -0.68 14.75
C PHE A 9 1.11 -0.97 15.70
N CYS A 10 1.45 -0.01 16.56
CA CYS A 10 2.52 -0.04 17.57
C CYS A 10 2.01 0.54 18.91
N GLU A 11 2.38 -0.10 20.02
CA GLU A 11 1.91 0.29 21.36
C GLU A 11 2.40 1.67 21.85
N PRO A 12 1.65 2.32 22.78
CA PRO A 12 1.99 3.62 23.34
C PRO A 12 2.83 3.50 24.62
N THR A 13 4.11 3.11 24.55
CA THR A 13 5.05 3.40 25.65
C THR A 13 6.48 3.61 25.16
N GLY A 14 7.09 4.72 25.62
CA GLY A 14 8.53 4.96 25.48
C GLY A 14 8.88 6.39 25.06
N THR A 15 8.91 7.31 26.03
CA THR A 15 9.46 8.66 25.90
C THR A 15 10.91 8.58 25.40
N ILE A 16 11.24 9.26 24.30
CA ILE A 16 12.64 9.42 23.86
C ILE A 16 13.02 10.90 23.93
N VAL A 17 13.87 11.22 24.91
CA VAL A 17 14.64 12.46 25.00
C VAL A 17 15.74 12.41 23.93
N ALA A 18 15.83 13.42 23.05
CA ALA A 18 16.89 13.53 22.05
C ALA A 18 18.00 14.49 22.52
N PRO A 19 19.28 14.11 22.35
CA PRO A 19 20.20 14.98 21.60
C PRO A 19 21.26 14.18 20.80
N PRO A 20 22.27 14.83 20.18
CA PRO A 20 22.26 15.38 18.84
C PRO A 20 22.94 14.47 17.80
N HIS A 21 22.38 14.54 16.58
CA HIS A 21 22.91 14.16 15.26
C HIS A 21 24.30 13.50 15.16
N GLN A 22 24.31 12.24 14.69
CA GLN A 22 25.30 11.71 13.74
C GLN A 22 24.81 10.39 13.13
N ASN A 23 25.24 10.13 11.88
CA ASN A 23 25.22 8.86 11.17
C ASN A 23 23.94 8.38 10.46
N ALA A 24 24.04 8.29 9.13
CA ALA A 24 23.18 7.45 8.29
C ALA A 24 23.16 5.98 8.75
N LYS A 25 24.22 5.50 9.41
CA LYS A 25 24.25 4.19 10.11
C LYS A 25 23.23 4.08 11.24
N ALA A 26 22.88 5.16 11.95
CA ALA A 26 21.86 5.15 13.01
C ALA A 26 20.43 5.23 12.45
N ARG A 27 20.25 5.80 11.24
CA ARG A 27 18.96 5.84 10.53
C ARG A 27 18.57 4.48 9.94
N PHE A 28 19.55 3.61 9.69
CA PHE A 28 19.39 2.27 9.16
C PHE A 28 20.04 1.22 10.07
N ASP A 29 20.20 1.50 11.37
CA ASP A 29 20.77 0.55 12.33
C ASP A 29 19.77 -0.60 12.53
N LEU A 30 20.20 -1.80 12.10
CA LEU A 30 19.47 -3.05 12.24
C LEU A 30 20.00 -3.89 13.41
N THR A 31 20.94 -3.37 14.21
CA THR A 31 21.49 -4.09 15.37
C THR A 31 20.39 -4.24 16.43
N GLY A 32 19.99 -5.49 16.70
CA GLY A 32 18.83 -5.80 17.55
C GLY A 32 17.47 -5.69 16.85
N LYS A 33 17.44 -5.45 15.53
CA LYS A 33 16.23 -5.48 14.71
C LYS A 33 16.41 -6.49 13.58
N ASN A 34 15.87 -7.69 13.79
CA ASN A 34 15.75 -8.68 12.74
C ASN A 34 14.67 -8.27 11.74
N ALA A 35 14.98 -7.30 10.88
CA ALA A 35 14.14 -6.94 9.75
C ALA A 35 14.11 -8.14 8.78
N ILE A 36 12.97 -8.84 8.78
CA ILE A 36 12.68 -10.09 8.03
C ILE A 36 13.21 -11.38 8.71
N LYS A 37 13.57 -11.36 10.00
CA LYS A 37 13.78 -12.62 10.76
C LYS A 37 13.18 -12.67 12.17
N ASP A 38 12.81 -11.53 12.76
CA ASP A 38 11.87 -11.50 13.88
C ASP A 38 10.72 -10.58 13.49
N TYR A 39 9.53 -11.16 13.39
CA TYR A 39 8.38 -10.47 13.96
C TYR A 39 8.75 -10.20 15.43
N SER A 40 9.19 -8.98 15.77
CA SER A 40 9.14 -8.59 17.17
C SER A 40 7.67 -8.74 17.59
N SER A 41 7.42 -9.45 18.68
CA SER A 41 6.11 -9.86 19.23
C SER A 41 5.09 -8.74 19.52
N THR A 42 5.25 -7.56 18.93
CA THR A 42 4.53 -6.31 19.23
C THR A 42 3.89 -5.63 18.02
N SER A 43 4.22 -6.03 16.78
CA SER A 43 3.62 -5.42 15.58
C SER A 43 2.31 -6.11 15.21
N LYS A 44 1.22 -5.34 15.17
CA LYS A 44 -0.10 -5.85 14.74
C LYS A 44 -0.39 -5.41 13.30
N VAL A 45 -0.95 -6.31 12.49
CA VAL A 45 -1.21 -6.15 11.06
C VAL A 45 -2.65 -6.52 10.74
N ALA A 46 -3.36 -5.60 10.09
CA ALA A 46 -4.66 -5.89 9.49
C ALA A 46 -4.54 -5.88 7.96
N LEU A 47 -4.98 -6.98 7.34
CA LEU A 47 -5.12 -7.14 5.90
C LEU A 47 -6.59 -7.02 5.52
N LEU A 48 -6.91 -6.18 4.54
CA LEU A 48 -8.28 -6.02 4.06
C LEU A 48 -8.36 -6.38 2.59
N ASP A 49 -9.38 -7.10 2.15
CA ASP A 49 -9.62 -7.39 0.72
C ASP A 49 -11.11 -7.66 0.51
N ILE A 50 -11.58 -7.59 -0.73
CA ILE A 50 -12.94 -7.98 -1.08
C ILE A 50 -13.08 -9.50 -1.19
N ASP A 51 -11.98 -10.21 -1.51
CA ASP A 51 -11.98 -11.66 -1.64
C ASP A 51 -11.71 -12.33 -0.28
N GLU A 52 -12.78 -12.84 0.33
CA GLU A 52 -12.70 -13.49 1.63
C GLU A 52 -11.90 -14.80 1.60
N VAL A 53 -11.98 -15.56 0.51
CA VAL A 53 -11.31 -16.85 0.40
C VAL A 53 -9.81 -16.64 0.22
N GLU A 54 -9.41 -15.80 -0.74
CA GLU A 54 -8.01 -15.45 -0.99
C GLU A 54 -7.41 -14.78 0.26
N GLY A 55 -8.15 -13.89 0.92
CA GLY A 55 -7.73 -13.21 2.14
C GLY A 55 -7.49 -14.15 3.33
N ASN A 56 -8.41 -15.07 3.60
CA ASN A 56 -8.25 -16.04 4.68
C ASN A 56 -7.11 -17.03 4.43
N GLN A 57 -6.90 -17.44 3.17
CA GLN A 57 -5.73 -18.26 2.80
C GLN A 57 -4.42 -17.50 3.02
N ALA A 58 -4.36 -16.22 2.66
CA ALA A 58 -3.18 -15.38 2.88
C ALA A 58 -2.83 -15.27 4.37
N ILE A 59 -3.82 -15.03 5.24
CA ILE A 59 -3.59 -14.97 6.69
C ILE A 59 -3.10 -16.31 7.24
N ALA A 60 -3.67 -17.44 6.80
CA ALA A 60 -3.24 -18.75 7.29
C ALA A 60 -1.74 -18.97 7.02
N ILE A 61 -1.28 -18.64 5.81
CA ILE A 61 0.13 -18.70 5.44
C ILE A 61 0.97 -17.77 6.31
N LEU A 62 0.56 -16.50 6.48
CA LEU A 62 1.31 -15.52 7.25
C LEU A 62 1.37 -15.86 8.75
N VAL A 63 0.28 -16.35 9.31
CA VAL A 63 0.21 -16.79 10.72
C VAL A 63 1.14 -17.98 10.95
N GLU A 64 1.21 -18.92 10.00
CA GLU A 64 2.14 -20.05 10.06
C GLU A 64 3.60 -19.58 9.91
N GLU A 65 3.90 -18.79 8.86
CA GLU A 65 5.24 -18.31 8.54
C GLU A 65 5.83 -17.44 9.66
N PHE A 66 5.01 -16.56 10.24
CA PHE A 66 5.42 -15.70 11.35
C PHE A 66 5.19 -16.31 12.73
N GLN A 67 4.70 -17.56 12.81
CA GLN A 67 4.37 -18.25 14.04
C GLN A 67 3.50 -17.41 14.99
N ASP A 68 2.56 -16.64 14.44
CA ASP A 68 1.72 -15.72 15.22
C ASP A 68 0.72 -16.51 16.06
N ARG A 69 0.97 -16.56 17.37
CA ARG A 69 0.06 -17.16 18.35
C ARG A 69 -0.78 -16.13 19.10
N THR A 70 -0.59 -14.86 18.79
CA THR A 70 -1.15 -13.73 19.55
C THR A 70 -2.36 -13.10 18.87
N GLY A 71 -2.67 -13.48 17.63
CA GLY A 71 -3.70 -12.82 16.84
C GLY A 71 -3.30 -11.41 16.42
N SER A 72 -1.99 -11.18 16.29
CA SER A 72 -1.44 -9.92 15.81
C SER A 72 -1.65 -9.73 14.31
N ILE A 73 -2.03 -10.77 13.57
CA ILE A 73 -2.32 -10.72 12.14
C ILE A 73 -3.79 -11.09 11.91
N ILE A 74 -4.60 -10.17 11.39
CA ILE A 74 -6.02 -10.41 11.10
C ILE A 74 -6.39 -10.03 9.67
N PHE A 75 -7.46 -10.65 9.17
CA PHE A 75 -8.14 -10.27 7.94
C PHE A 75 -9.55 -9.75 8.18
N ARG A 76 -9.97 -8.77 7.37
CA ARG A 76 -11.35 -8.29 7.31
C ARG A 76 -11.75 -8.03 5.85
N VAL A 77 -12.98 -8.39 5.51
CA VAL A 77 -13.53 -8.09 4.19
C VAL A 77 -13.78 -6.59 4.06
N LEU A 78 -13.28 -5.98 2.99
CA LEU A 78 -13.48 -4.56 2.68
C LEU A 78 -13.55 -4.33 1.16
N ASP A 79 -14.63 -3.70 0.71
CA ASP A 79 -14.68 -3.05 -0.59
C ASP A 79 -14.45 -1.53 -0.41
N VAL A 80 -13.32 -1.08 -0.96
CA VAL A 80 -12.86 0.31 -0.87
C VAL A 80 -13.77 1.32 -1.58
N THR A 81 -14.79 0.86 -2.31
CA THR A 81 -15.76 1.76 -2.95
C THR A 81 -16.90 2.20 -2.02
N TYR A 82 -17.03 1.60 -0.83
CA TYR A 82 -18.04 1.94 0.17
C TYR A 82 -17.45 2.65 1.39
N ALA A 83 -17.66 3.97 1.49
CA ALA A 83 -17.13 4.80 2.57
C ALA A 83 -17.55 4.36 3.98
N GLU A 84 -18.81 3.91 4.14
CA GLU A 84 -19.33 3.42 5.42
C GLU A 84 -18.65 2.13 5.86
N GLN A 85 -18.38 1.22 4.91
CA GLN A 85 -17.66 -0.02 5.20
C GLN A 85 -16.22 0.26 5.62
N ILE A 86 -15.51 1.17 4.92
CA ILE A 86 -14.16 1.59 5.30
C ILE A 86 -14.14 2.09 6.74
N THR A 87 -15.09 2.97 7.09
CA THR A 87 -15.20 3.52 8.45
C THR A 87 -15.45 2.42 9.47
N SER A 88 -16.47 1.59 9.24
CA SER A 88 -16.84 0.50 10.16
C SER A 88 -15.71 -0.51 10.38
N VAL A 89 -15.02 -0.92 9.30
CA VAL A 89 -13.91 -1.87 9.38
C VAL A 89 -12.73 -1.25 10.11
N THR A 90 -12.39 0.01 9.84
CA THR A 90 -11.28 0.70 10.52
C THR A 90 -11.55 0.86 12.02
N THR A 91 -12.78 1.23 12.41
CA THR A 91 -13.17 1.29 13.83
C THR A 91 -13.00 -0.06 14.52
N LYS A 92 -13.50 -1.14 13.91
CA LYS A 92 -13.37 -2.50 14.48
C LYS A 92 -11.93 -2.95 14.62
N ILE A 93 -11.05 -2.58 13.69
CA ILE A 93 -9.62 -2.90 13.81
C ILE A 93 -9.01 -2.10 14.96
N SER A 94 -9.37 -0.82 15.09
CA SER A 94 -8.86 0.04 16.14
C SER A 94 -9.28 -0.42 17.54
N GLU A 95 -10.49 -0.97 17.68
CA GLU A 95 -10.97 -1.61 18.92
C GLU A 95 -10.11 -2.82 19.34
N ILE A 96 -9.54 -3.54 18.38
CA ILE A 96 -8.72 -4.75 18.63
C ILE A 96 -7.25 -4.36 18.84
N PHE A 97 -6.73 -3.45 18.02
CA PHE A 97 -5.29 -3.19 17.89
C PHE A 97 -4.82 -1.86 18.44
N GLY A 98 -5.70 -0.88 18.66
CA GLY A 98 -5.37 0.51 18.98
C GLY A 98 -5.27 1.39 17.73
N ASP A 99 -4.60 2.54 17.83
CA ASP A 99 -4.55 3.53 16.73
C ASP A 99 -3.61 3.14 15.57
N VAL A 100 -3.95 3.55 14.35
CA VAL A 100 -3.23 3.19 13.12
C VAL A 100 -1.96 4.04 12.92
N ASP A 101 -0.77 3.43 12.98
CA ASP A 101 0.48 4.16 12.70
C ASP A 101 0.84 4.21 11.21
N ILE A 102 0.43 3.19 10.47
CA ILE A 102 0.83 2.96 9.09
C ILE A 102 -0.39 2.58 8.26
N LEU A 103 -0.51 3.19 7.08
CA LEU A 103 -1.43 2.78 6.03
C LEU A 103 -0.66 2.54 4.73
N ALA A 104 -0.94 1.44 4.05
CA ALA A 104 -0.62 1.28 2.65
C ALA A 104 -1.89 0.95 1.86
N THR A 105 -2.11 1.52 0.65
CA THR A 105 -3.33 1.31 -0.14
C THR A 105 -3.03 0.55 -1.44
N PHE A 106 -3.29 -0.76 -1.45
CA PHE A 106 -2.95 -1.64 -2.59
C PHE A 106 -4.13 -1.97 -3.52
N ALA A 107 -5.37 -1.74 -3.08
CA ALA A 107 -6.55 -2.07 -3.87
C ALA A 107 -6.47 -1.40 -5.26
N GLY A 108 -6.64 -2.20 -6.30
CA GLY A 108 -6.52 -1.70 -7.66
C GLY A 108 -6.95 -2.68 -8.73
N ILE A 109 -7.40 -2.11 -9.84
CA ILE A 109 -7.81 -2.84 -11.04
C ILE A 109 -7.22 -2.18 -12.29
N VAL A 110 -6.98 -2.99 -13.30
CA VAL A 110 -6.65 -2.54 -14.66
C VAL A 110 -7.81 -2.96 -15.56
N ASN A 111 -8.20 -2.10 -16.48
CA ASN A 111 -9.05 -2.48 -17.61
C ASN A 111 -8.35 -2.02 -18.89
N SER A 112 -8.06 -2.98 -19.76
CA SER A 112 -7.47 -2.72 -21.06
C SER A 112 -8.56 -2.66 -22.11
N SER A 113 -8.70 -1.52 -22.78
CA SER A 113 -9.64 -1.36 -23.90
C SER A 113 -9.20 -0.18 -24.77
N ARG A 114 -9.52 -0.26 -26.06
CA ARG A 114 -9.32 0.86 -26.98
C ARG A 114 -10.23 2.01 -26.58
N LEU A 115 -9.78 3.25 -26.82
CA LEU A 115 -10.55 4.44 -26.43
C LEU A 115 -11.97 4.44 -27.01
N VAL A 116 -12.14 4.02 -28.26
CA VAL A 116 -13.44 4.01 -28.96
C VAL A 116 -14.42 2.98 -28.39
N ASP A 117 -13.92 1.95 -27.70
CA ASP A 117 -14.70 0.86 -27.11
C ASP A 117 -14.78 0.98 -25.58
N TYR A 118 -14.25 2.06 -25.02
CA TYR A 118 -14.13 2.24 -23.57
C TYR A 118 -15.44 2.77 -22.99
N THR A 119 -16.17 1.93 -22.25
CA THR A 119 -17.45 2.34 -21.68
C THR A 119 -17.28 3.30 -20.51
N PRO A 120 -18.21 4.26 -20.31
CA PRO A 120 -18.22 5.12 -19.13
C PRO A 120 -18.25 4.34 -17.82
N GLU A 121 -18.94 3.20 -17.78
CA GLU A 121 -19.04 2.31 -16.62
C GLU A 121 -17.68 1.73 -16.25
N ASN A 122 -16.93 1.23 -17.23
CA ASN A 122 -15.57 0.71 -17.00
C ASN A 122 -14.62 1.82 -16.57
N PHE A 123 -14.75 3.01 -17.15
CA PHE A 123 -13.93 4.17 -16.77
C PHE A 123 -14.18 4.53 -15.31
N ARG A 124 -15.45 4.73 -14.95
CA ARG A 124 -15.89 5.03 -13.58
C ARG A 124 -15.43 3.96 -12.60
N LYS A 125 -15.61 2.67 -12.91
CA LYS A 125 -15.17 1.57 -12.04
C LYS A 125 -13.67 1.61 -11.73
N VAL A 126 -12.84 1.88 -12.74
CA VAL A 126 -11.38 2.00 -12.55
C VAL A 126 -11.03 3.18 -11.64
N LEU A 127 -11.66 4.34 -11.83
CA LEU A 127 -11.43 5.52 -10.99
C LEU A 127 -11.98 5.32 -9.57
N ASP A 128 -13.16 4.72 -9.44
CA ASP A 128 -13.81 4.46 -8.16
C ASP A 128 -12.96 3.58 -7.26
N ILE A 129 -12.35 2.52 -7.80
CA ILE A 129 -11.51 1.62 -7.01
C ILE A 129 -10.12 2.21 -6.79
N ASN A 130 -9.41 2.59 -7.85
CA ASN A 130 -7.99 2.96 -7.74
C ASN A 130 -7.76 4.36 -7.16
N THR A 131 -8.69 5.30 -7.37
CA THR A 131 -8.53 6.70 -6.97
C THR A 131 -9.44 7.03 -5.80
N LYS A 132 -10.76 6.91 -5.95
CA LYS A 132 -11.72 7.24 -4.89
C LYS A 132 -11.51 6.32 -3.68
N GLY A 133 -11.36 5.01 -3.89
CA GLY A 133 -11.08 4.06 -2.81
C GLY A 133 -9.81 4.40 -2.03
N THR A 134 -8.70 4.66 -2.74
CA THR A 134 -7.45 5.14 -2.13
C THR A 134 -7.66 6.39 -1.28
N PHE A 135 -8.37 7.39 -1.81
CA PHE A 135 -8.67 8.63 -1.10
C PHE A 135 -9.51 8.39 0.17
N LEU A 136 -10.60 7.62 0.06
CA LEU A 136 -11.51 7.36 1.18
C LEU A 136 -10.81 6.60 2.30
N THR A 137 -10.03 5.56 1.97
CA THR A 137 -9.25 4.80 2.95
C THR A 137 -8.22 5.68 3.65
N ALA A 138 -7.48 6.49 2.88
CA ALA A 138 -6.52 7.43 3.46
C ALA A 138 -7.21 8.46 4.37
N GLN A 139 -8.34 9.01 3.97
CA GLN A 139 -9.06 10.01 4.76
C GLN A 139 -9.51 9.46 6.12
N VAL A 140 -10.05 8.23 6.17
CA VAL A 140 -10.48 7.60 7.43
C VAL A 140 -9.30 7.40 8.38
N VAL A 141 -8.19 6.86 7.89
CA VAL A 141 -6.99 6.64 8.72
C VAL A 141 -6.33 7.96 9.13
N VAL A 142 -6.29 8.97 8.26
CA VAL A 142 -5.74 10.29 8.59
C VAL A 142 -6.50 10.95 9.74
N LYS A 143 -7.83 10.81 9.79
CA LYS A 143 -8.63 11.32 10.91
C LYS A 143 -8.20 10.68 12.23
N ASP A 144 -7.97 9.37 12.23
CA ASP A 144 -7.44 8.64 13.38
C ASP A 144 -6.03 9.12 13.75
N MET A 145 -5.14 9.25 12.76
CA MET A 145 -3.77 9.75 12.94
C MET A 145 -3.69 11.14 13.55
N ILE A 146 -4.57 12.04 13.10
CA ILE A 146 -4.68 13.40 13.65
C ILE A 146 -5.22 13.35 15.08
N ALA A 147 -6.24 12.52 15.34
CA ALA A 147 -6.87 12.43 16.66
C ALA A 147 -5.91 11.90 17.74
N HIS A 148 -5.14 10.84 17.44
CA HIS A 148 -4.15 10.31 18.40
C HIS A 148 -2.87 11.13 18.45
N GLY A 149 -2.62 11.98 17.44
CA GLY A 149 -1.57 13.01 17.45
C GLY A 149 -0.13 12.50 17.45
N ARG A 150 0.13 11.20 17.24
CA ARG A 150 1.50 10.62 17.24
C ARG A 150 2.17 10.67 15.86
N GLY A 151 1.46 11.18 14.85
CA GLY A 151 1.90 11.17 13.45
C GLY A 151 1.61 9.83 12.77
N GLY A 152 2.21 9.60 11.60
CA GLY A 152 1.97 8.36 10.87
C GLY A 152 2.69 8.28 9.53
N SER A 153 2.52 7.14 8.85
CA SER A 153 3.12 6.89 7.54
C SER A 153 2.11 6.29 6.57
N ILE A 154 1.86 6.99 5.47
CA ILE A 154 0.95 6.58 4.40
C ILE A 154 1.76 6.24 3.15
N ILE A 155 1.46 5.10 2.53
CA ILE A 155 2.07 4.63 1.29
C ILE A 155 0.97 4.35 0.27
N LEU A 156 0.92 5.16 -0.77
CA LEU A 156 -0.03 4.99 -1.86
C LEU A 156 0.58 4.16 -2.98
N ILE A 157 -0.14 3.14 -3.48
CA ILE A 157 0.34 2.34 -4.62
C ILE A 157 -0.11 2.99 -5.93
N ALA A 158 0.81 3.71 -6.54
CA ALA A 158 0.68 4.26 -7.89
C ALA A 158 1.06 3.20 -8.94
N SER A 159 1.68 3.61 -10.05
CA SER A 159 2.22 2.73 -11.09
C SER A 159 3.13 3.54 -12.00
N MET A 160 4.06 2.90 -12.71
CA MET A 160 4.75 3.53 -13.85
C MET A 160 3.75 4.09 -14.88
N ALA A 161 2.56 3.47 -15.01
CA ALA A 161 1.49 3.93 -15.89
C ALA A 161 0.93 5.33 -15.52
N GLY A 162 1.21 5.81 -14.31
CA GLY A 162 0.91 7.19 -13.90
C GLY A 162 1.97 8.20 -14.33
N HIS A 163 3.16 7.74 -14.74
CA HIS A 163 4.28 8.58 -15.20
C HIS A 163 4.45 8.51 -16.73
N ILE A 164 4.19 7.35 -17.31
CA ILE A 164 4.38 7.04 -18.73
C ILE A 164 3.18 6.26 -19.27
N VAL A 165 3.14 6.08 -20.59
CA VAL A 165 2.15 5.23 -21.25
C VAL A 165 2.74 3.84 -21.46
N ASN A 166 2.13 2.80 -20.88
CA ASN A 166 2.48 1.42 -21.18
C ASN A 166 2.18 1.13 -22.67
N TYR A 167 3.11 0.47 -23.36
CA TYR A 167 2.94 0.10 -24.77
C TYR A 167 3.10 -1.41 -24.93
N PRO A 168 2.34 -2.07 -25.83
CA PRO A 168 1.23 -1.57 -26.66
C PRO A 168 -0.14 -1.55 -25.96
N GLN A 169 -0.20 -1.91 -24.67
CA GLN A 169 -1.44 -2.00 -23.92
C GLN A 169 -2.22 -0.67 -23.92
N THR A 170 -3.50 -0.71 -24.27
CA THR A 170 -4.40 0.46 -24.17
C THR A 170 -5.08 0.48 -22.80
N HIS A 171 -4.91 1.56 -22.02
CA HIS A 171 -5.27 1.57 -20.59
C HIS A 171 -5.59 2.99 -20.07
N VAL A 172 -6.36 3.77 -20.83
CA VAL A 172 -6.58 5.21 -20.57
C VAL A 172 -7.07 5.51 -19.14
N ALA A 173 -8.03 4.74 -18.61
CA ALA A 173 -8.53 4.96 -17.26
C ALA A 173 -7.50 4.59 -16.19
N TYR A 174 -6.72 3.53 -16.41
CA TYR A 174 -5.71 3.08 -15.45
C TYR A 174 -4.54 4.06 -15.36
N GLY A 175 -4.02 4.54 -16.50
CA GLY A 175 -2.97 5.56 -16.49
C GLY A 175 -3.45 6.85 -15.80
N THR A 176 -4.67 7.29 -16.14
CA THR A 176 -5.30 8.48 -15.52
C THR A 176 -5.44 8.32 -14.01
N CYS A 177 -5.96 7.19 -13.53
CA CYS A 177 -6.19 6.97 -12.11
C CYS A 177 -4.88 6.89 -11.32
N LYS A 178 -3.81 6.31 -11.90
CA LYS A 178 -2.48 6.24 -11.26
C LYS A 178 -1.75 7.57 -11.29
N ALA A 179 -1.93 8.40 -12.32
CA ALA A 179 -1.48 9.79 -12.32
C ALA A 179 -2.17 10.61 -11.21
N ALA A 180 -3.49 10.41 -11.02
CA ALA A 180 -4.23 11.04 -9.93
C ALA A 180 -3.68 10.63 -8.56
N VAL A 181 -3.35 9.35 -8.33
CA VAL A 181 -2.71 8.89 -7.07
C VAL A 181 -1.35 9.54 -6.85
N LEU A 182 -0.54 9.72 -7.90
CA LEU A 182 0.76 10.42 -7.80
C LEU A 182 0.60 11.88 -7.38
N HIS A 183 -0.42 12.57 -7.90
CA HIS A 183 -0.68 13.96 -7.52
C HIS A 183 -1.31 14.05 -6.13
N MET A 184 -2.26 13.17 -5.82
CA MET A 184 -2.89 13.02 -4.51
C MET A 184 -1.84 12.86 -3.40
N ARG A 185 -0.82 12.03 -3.62
CA ARG A 185 0.31 11.89 -2.69
C ARG A 185 0.98 13.22 -2.38
N ARG A 186 1.20 14.07 -3.38
CA ARG A 186 1.88 15.37 -3.18
C ARG A 186 1.01 16.32 -2.37
N CYS A 187 -0.27 16.40 -2.68
CA CYS A 187 -1.22 17.23 -1.93
C CYS A 187 -1.30 16.79 -0.46
N MET A 188 -1.54 15.49 -0.22
CA MET A 188 -1.63 14.95 1.13
C MET A 188 -0.32 15.09 1.92
N ALA A 189 0.85 14.90 1.28
CA ALA A 189 2.14 15.04 1.96
C ALA A 189 2.37 16.46 2.50
N VAL A 190 1.97 17.49 1.74
CA VAL A 190 2.12 18.89 2.17
C VAL A 190 1.09 19.23 3.25
N GLU A 191 -0.18 18.87 3.03
CA GLU A 191 -1.27 19.16 3.96
C GLU A 191 -1.04 18.50 5.33
N LEU A 192 -0.60 17.25 5.35
CA LEU A 192 -0.53 16.45 6.58
C LEU A 192 0.81 16.58 7.33
N ALA A 193 1.77 17.33 6.78
CA ALA A 193 3.08 17.53 7.41
C ALA A 193 2.98 18.14 8.81
N VAL A 194 2.03 19.07 9.04
CA VAL A 194 1.79 19.70 10.35
C VAL A 194 1.35 18.71 11.42
N HIS A 195 0.83 17.54 11.01
CA HIS A 195 0.41 16.47 11.90
C HIS A 195 1.47 15.38 12.08
N ARG A 196 2.70 15.58 11.56
CA ARG A 196 3.78 14.58 11.56
C ARG A 196 3.39 13.29 10.79
N ILE A 197 2.51 13.42 9.80
CA ILE A 197 2.11 12.32 8.93
C ILE A 197 2.87 12.46 7.60
N ARG A 198 3.57 11.40 7.20
CA ARG A 198 4.28 11.35 5.91
C ARG A 198 3.43 10.63 4.89
N VAL A 199 3.44 11.10 3.65
CA VAL A 199 2.77 10.42 2.53
C VAL A 199 3.75 10.18 1.39
N ASN A 200 3.96 8.91 1.07
CA ASN A 200 4.80 8.46 -0.03
C ASN A 200 3.99 7.65 -1.05
N SER A 201 4.57 7.42 -2.22
CA SER A 201 3.96 6.57 -3.23
C SER A 201 5.00 5.66 -3.86
N ILE A 202 4.66 4.40 -4.09
CA ILE A 202 5.47 3.46 -4.87
C ILE A 202 4.85 3.34 -6.26
N SER A 203 5.67 3.34 -7.31
CA SER A 203 5.23 3.21 -8.71
C SER A 203 5.85 1.97 -9.35
N PRO A 204 5.25 0.77 -9.14
CA PRO A 204 5.77 -0.45 -9.74
C PRO A 204 5.75 -0.39 -11.26
N GLY A 205 6.75 -1.03 -11.86
CA GLY A 205 6.77 -1.35 -13.28
C GLY A 205 5.96 -2.61 -13.59
N TYR A 206 6.38 -3.36 -14.62
CA TYR A 206 5.84 -4.70 -14.86
C TYR A 206 6.33 -5.65 -13.76
N MET A 207 5.39 -6.12 -12.94
CA MET A 207 5.64 -7.09 -11.86
C MET A 207 4.97 -8.41 -12.19
N ASP A 208 5.56 -9.52 -11.78
CA ASP A 208 4.89 -10.82 -11.80
C ASP A 208 3.74 -10.80 -10.80
N ASN A 209 2.54 -10.45 -11.25
CA ASN A 209 1.34 -10.46 -10.44
C ASN A 209 0.11 -10.74 -11.31
N ARG A 210 -1.01 -11.03 -10.65
CA ARG A 210 -2.28 -11.37 -11.32
C ARG A 210 -2.74 -10.32 -12.35
N LEU A 211 -2.38 -9.03 -12.18
CA LEU A 211 -2.74 -7.99 -13.16
C LEU A 211 -2.01 -8.20 -14.50
N ASN A 212 -0.84 -8.82 -14.48
CA ASN A 212 -0.01 -9.11 -15.64
C ASN A 212 -0.04 -10.59 -16.07
N SER A 213 -0.70 -11.48 -15.30
CA SER A 213 -0.85 -12.91 -15.62
C SER A 213 -2.11 -13.25 -16.44
N SER A 214 -2.80 -12.26 -17.01
CA SER A 214 -3.97 -12.52 -17.88
C SER A 214 -3.52 -13.21 -19.17
N PRO A 215 -4.25 -14.22 -19.69
CA PRO A 215 -4.00 -14.80 -21.02
C PRO A 215 -3.90 -13.72 -22.11
N ASP A 216 -4.71 -12.67 -22.02
CA ASP A 216 -4.75 -11.54 -22.96
C ASP A 216 -3.44 -10.73 -23.03
N LEU A 217 -2.51 -10.96 -22.10
CA LEU A 217 -1.25 -10.24 -22.02
C LEU A 217 -0.05 -11.07 -22.49
N GLN A 218 -0.22 -12.36 -22.82
CA GLN A 218 0.90 -13.22 -23.20
C GLN A 218 1.66 -12.70 -24.42
N ASP A 219 0.94 -12.19 -25.43
CA ASP A 219 1.54 -11.61 -26.64
C ASP A 219 2.26 -10.28 -26.37
N VAL A 220 1.94 -9.65 -25.25
CA VAL A 220 2.45 -8.33 -24.86
C VAL A 220 3.72 -8.45 -24.00
N LEU A 221 3.89 -9.56 -23.26
CA LEU A 221 5.04 -9.78 -22.37
C LEU A 221 6.41 -9.64 -23.07
N PRO A 222 6.64 -10.20 -24.29
CA PRO A 222 7.94 -10.07 -24.95
C PRO A 222 8.30 -8.61 -25.25
N ILE A 223 7.32 -7.80 -25.66
CA ILE A 223 7.50 -6.38 -25.95
C ILE A 223 7.86 -5.62 -24.65
N TRP A 224 7.21 -5.99 -23.54
CA TRP A 224 7.53 -5.40 -22.24
C TRP A 224 8.94 -5.76 -21.77
N TRP A 225 9.40 -6.99 -21.96
CA TRP A 225 10.76 -7.40 -21.61
C TRP A 225 11.80 -6.66 -22.43
N GLU A 226 11.62 -6.59 -23.76
CA GLU A 226 12.54 -5.88 -24.66
C GLU A 226 12.65 -4.39 -24.30
N ARG A 227 11.55 -3.78 -23.88
CA ARG A 227 11.49 -2.36 -23.50
C ARG A 227 11.85 -2.09 -22.05
N THR A 228 12.07 -3.12 -21.24
CA THR A 228 12.53 -2.99 -19.86
C THR A 228 14.05 -3.16 -19.84
N PRO A 229 14.85 -2.17 -19.41
CA PRO A 229 16.31 -2.27 -19.46
C PRO A 229 16.91 -3.46 -18.70
N MET A 230 16.21 -3.98 -17.69
CA MET A 230 16.61 -5.19 -16.96
C MET A 230 16.31 -6.49 -17.73
N GLY A 231 15.63 -6.43 -18.87
CA GLY A 231 15.28 -7.58 -19.71
C GLY A 231 14.30 -8.57 -19.08
N ARG A 232 13.66 -8.19 -17.97
CA ARG A 232 12.73 -9.03 -17.20
C ARG A 232 11.67 -8.20 -16.49
N ILE A 233 10.60 -8.86 -16.05
CA ILE A 233 9.68 -8.30 -15.07
C ILE A 233 10.27 -8.33 -13.66
N GLY A 234 9.77 -7.45 -12.79
CA GLY A 234 10.05 -7.49 -11.36
C GLY A 234 9.34 -8.66 -10.69
N LEU A 235 10.00 -9.29 -9.73
CA LEU A 235 9.47 -10.37 -8.91
C LEU A 235 8.70 -9.80 -7.70
N ARG A 236 7.74 -10.55 -7.16
CA ARG A 236 6.93 -10.07 -6.02
C ARG A 236 7.79 -9.82 -4.78
N GLU A 237 8.82 -10.64 -4.62
CA GLU A 237 9.77 -10.63 -3.51
C GLU A 237 10.61 -9.35 -3.52
N GLU A 238 10.77 -8.69 -4.69
CA GLU A 238 11.48 -7.42 -4.80
C GLU A 238 10.66 -6.22 -4.31
N PHE A 239 9.33 -6.37 -4.21
CA PHE A 239 8.44 -5.29 -3.77
C PHE A 239 8.45 -5.12 -2.24
N GLY A 240 8.46 -6.22 -1.49
CA GLY A 240 8.42 -6.24 -0.03
C GLY A 240 9.51 -5.37 0.64
N PRO A 241 10.79 -5.52 0.28
CA PRO A 241 11.87 -4.71 0.82
C PRO A 241 11.71 -3.20 0.56
N VAL A 242 11.18 -2.81 -0.61
CA VAL A 242 10.92 -1.41 -0.93
C VAL A 242 9.81 -0.86 -0.03
N LEU A 243 8.71 -1.60 0.15
CA LEU A 243 7.65 -1.23 1.08
C LEU A 243 8.23 -1.05 2.49
N LEU A 244 9.01 -2.02 2.96
CA LEU A 244 9.64 -1.99 4.28
C LEU A 244 10.51 -0.73 4.48
N LEU A 245 11.27 -0.32 3.47
CA LEU A 245 12.09 0.90 3.56
C LEU A 245 11.26 2.16 3.81
N TYR A 246 10.11 2.30 3.14
CA TYR A 246 9.20 3.43 3.34
C TYR A 246 8.47 3.38 4.69
N LEU A 247 8.20 2.17 5.18
CA LEU A 247 7.60 1.91 6.49
C LEU A 247 8.55 2.21 7.65
N LEU A 248 9.83 1.87 7.51
CA LEU A 248 10.85 2.02 8.56
C LEU A 248 11.50 3.40 8.61
N ALA A 249 11.32 4.21 7.56
CA ALA A 249 11.81 5.58 7.56
C ALA A 249 11.12 6.37 8.68
N LYS A 250 11.78 6.52 9.84
CA LYS A 250 11.33 7.48 10.87
C LYS A 250 11.17 8.84 10.21
N ALA A 251 10.09 9.53 10.53
CA ALA A 251 9.99 10.95 10.20
C ALA A 251 11.15 11.64 10.93
N ALA A 252 12.21 11.97 10.19
CA ALA A 252 13.21 12.91 10.67
C ALA A 252 12.52 14.28 10.67
N ILE A 253 11.85 14.59 11.77
CA ILE A 253 11.36 15.93 12.05
C ILE A 253 12.18 16.42 13.26
N PRO A 254 12.69 17.67 13.21
CA PRO A 254 13.65 18.21 14.18
C PRO A 254 13.19 18.16 15.63
#